data_AF-A0A2E1F480-F1
#
_entry.id   AF-A0A2E1F480-F1
#
_cell.length_a   1.000
_cell.length_b   1.000
_cell.length_c   1.000
_cell.angle_alpha   90.00
_cell.angle_beta   90.00
_cell.angle_gamma   90.00
#
_symmetry.space_group_name_H-M   'P 1'
#
loop_
_entity.id
_entity.type
_entity.pdbx_description
1 polymer ?
#
loop_
_entity_poly.entity_id
_entity_poly.type
_entity_poly.pdbx_seq_one_letter_code
_entity_poly.pdbx_strand_id
1 'polypeptide(L)'
;MSNGIVTQIIGAVIDVEFDKDNIPKVYEALMIDESGTTLEVQQQLGDGVVRTIAMGATEGLKRGLAASRTNAPISVPVGPETLG
;
A
#
# COMPACT_ATOMS: atom_id res chain seq x y z
N MET A 1 14.44 3.35 -3.48
CA MET A 1 13.15 2.77 -3.11
C MET A 1 12.34 2.63 -4.37
N SER A 2 11.62 1.53 -4.49
CA SER A 2 10.76 1.28 -5.64
C SER A 2 9.42 1.90 -5.34
N ASN A 3 9.15 3.04 -5.97
CA ASN A 3 8.01 3.88 -5.64
C ASN A 3 6.92 3.65 -6.68
N GLY A 4 5.74 3.26 -6.22
CA GLY A 4 4.54 3.24 -7.03
C GLY A 4 3.83 4.59 -6.98
N ILE A 5 2.87 4.80 -7.88
CA ILE A 5 2.06 6.02 -7.97
C ILE A 5 0.60 5.67 -7.82
N VAL A 6 -0.13 6.39 -6.95
CA VAL A 6 -1.58 6.22 -6.78
C VAL A 6 -2.31 6.68 -8.03
N THR A 7 -3.05 5.78 -8.69
CA THR A 7 -3.79 6.07 -9.93
C THR A 7 -5.29 6.22 -9.71
N GLN A 8 -5.85 5.55 -8.71
CA GLN A 8 -7.28 5.56 -8.42
C GLN A 8 -7.57 5.42 -6.92
N ILE A 9 -8.62 6.10 -6.44
CA ILE A 9 -9.09 6.05 -5.05
C ILE A 9 -10.62 5.92 -5.08
N ILE A 10 -11.14 4.82 -4.53
CA ILE A 10 -12.58 4.53 -4.39
C ILE A 10 -12.83 4.08 -2.94
N GLY A 11 -13.13 5.05 -2.07
CA GLY A 11 -13.20 4.80 -0.63
C GLY A 11 -11.87 4.22 -0.12
N ALA A 12 -11.92 3.09 0.59
CA ALA A 12 -10.74 2.39 1.07
C ALA A 12 -9.96 1.62 -0.02
N VAL A 13 -10.52 1.45 -1.22
CA VAL A 13 -9.87 0.74 -2.32
C VAL A 13 -9.00 1.72 -3.09
N ILE A 14 -7.70 1.46 -3.14
CA ILE A 14 -6.72 2.32 -3.81
C ILE A 14 -5.92 1.48 -4.81
N ASP A 15 -5.91 1.90 -6.07
CA ASP A 15 -5.06 1.27 -7.09
C ASP A 15 -3.74 2.06 -7.22
N VAL A 16 -2.63 1.33 -7.26
CA VAL A 16 -1.27 1.87 -7.31
C VAL A 16 -0.53 1.23 -8.48
N GLU A 17 0.10 2.03 -9.31
CA GLU A 17 0.91 1.58 -10.45
C GLU A 17 2.39 1.51 -10.06
N PHE A 18 3.04 0.42 -10.44
CA PHE A 18 4.47 0.16 -10.27
C PHE A 18 5.10 -0.21 -11.60
N ASP A 19 6.43 -0.10 -11.68
CA ASP A 19 7.20 -0.66 -12.80
C ASP A 19 6.92 -2.16 -12.95
N LYS A 20 6.84 -2.64 -14.21
CA LYS A 20 6.50 -4.04 -14.53
C LYS A 20 7.47 -5.07 -13.95
N ASP A 21 8.72 -4.66 -13.75
CA ASP A 21 9.76 -5.51 -13.14
C ASP A 21 9.72 -5.51 -11.60
N ASN A 22 8.79 -4.74 -11.01
CA ASN A 22 8.80 -4.40 -9.60
C ASN A 22 7.41 -4.40 -8.95
N ILE A 23 6.58 -5.34 -9.38
CA ILE A 23 5.20 -5.46 -8.91
C ILE A 23 5.18 -6.06 -7.49
N PRO A 24 4.54 -5.39 -6.51
CA PRO A 24 4.37 -5.94 -5.16
C PRO A 24 3.58 -7.24 -5.15
N LYS A 25 3.87 -8.12 -4.20
CA LYS A 25 3.11 -9.36 -4.02
C LYS A 25 1.76 -9.09 -3.36
N VAL A 26 0.80 -10.00 -3.56
CA VAL A 26 -0.43 -10.01 -2.77
C VAL A 26 -0.06 -10.15 -1.28
N TYR A 27 -0.78 -9.41 -0.44
CA TYR A 27 -0.56 -9.19 0.99
C TYR A 27 0.67 -8.38 1.38
N GLU A 28 1.41 -7.83 0.42
CA GLU A 28 2.50 -6.91 0.74
C GLU A 28 1.95 -5.56 1.23
N ALA A 29 2.62 -4.98 2.23
CA ALA A 29 2.30 -3.66 2.73
C ALA A 29 3.03 -2.57 1.91
N LEU A 30 2.29 -1.53 1.58
CA LEU A 30 2.78 -0.29 1.01
C LEU A 30 2.53 0.86 1.98
N MET A 31 3.29 1.94 1.87
CA MET A 31 3.10 3.15 2.66
C MET A 31 3.00 4.37 1.75
N ILE A 32 2.00 5.21 1.97
CA ILE A 32 1.89 6.50 1.29
C ILE A 32 2.84 7.49 1.98
N ASP A 33 3.81 8.02 1.24
CA ASP A 33 4.91 8.80 1.82
C ASP A 33 4.44 10.12 2.48
N GLU A 34 3.41 10.78 1.93
CA GLU A 34 2.91 12.07 2.43
C GLU A 34 2.04 11.93 3.69
N SER A 35 1.23 10.86 3.78
CA SER A 35 0.25 10.68 4.86
C SER A 35 0.65 9.63 5.91
N GLY A 36 1.61 8.77 5.60
CA GLY A 36 1.92 7.58 6.41
C GLY A 36 0.83 6.51 6.38
N THR A 37 -0.19 6.64 5.52
CA THR A 37 -1.27 5.66 5.42
C THR A 37 -0.72 4.34 4.86
N THR A 38 -0.89 3.26 5.61
CA THR A 38 -0.56 1.91 5.16
C THR A 38 -1.63 1.37 4.21
N LEU A 39 -1.20 0.79 3.10
CA LEU A 39 -2.04 0.07 2.15
C LEU A 39 -1.62 -1.41 2.14
N GLU A 40 -2.56 -2.33 1.98
CA GLU A 40 -2.25 -3.76 1.78
C GLU A 40 -2.67 -4.18 0.38
N VAL A 41 -1.76 -4.80 -0.38
CA VAL A 41 -2.05 -5.31 -1.72
C VAL A 41 -3.01 -6.51 -1.64
N GLN A 42 -4.14 -6.43 -2.35
CA GLN A 42 -5.13 -7.51 -2.42
C GLN A 42 -5.12 -8.25 -3.77
N GLN A 43 -4.78 -7.54 -4.85
CA GLN A 43 -4.84 -8.11 -6.19
C GLN A 43 -3.83 -7.42 -7.11
N GLN A 44 -3.24 -8.18 -8.02
CA GLN A 44 -2.53 -7.63 -9.19
C GLN A 44 -3.52 -7.56 -10.35
N LEU A 45 -3.78 -6.35 -10.88
CA LEU A 45 -4.77 -6.13 -11.95
C LEU A 45 -4.16 -6.30 -13.35
N GLY A 46 -2.84 -6.30 -13.46
CA GLY A 46 -2.11 -6.29 -14.73
C GLY A 46 -1.48 -4.93 -15.03
N ASP A 47 -0.60 -4.88 -16.02
CA ASP A 47 0.10 -3.66 -16.45
C ASP A 47 0.79 -2.86 -15.34
N GLY A 48 1.31 -3.55 -14.32
CA GLY A 48 1.99 -2.90 -13.19
C GLY A 48 1.05 -2.35 -12.13
N VAL A 49 -0.28 -2.45 -12.31
CA VAL A 49 -1.27 -1.96 -11.37
C VAL A 49 -1.60 -3.03 -10.32
N VAL A 50 -1.57 -2.63 -9.07
CA VAL A 50 -2.05 -3.42 -7.93
C VAL A 50 -3.22 -2.72 -7.25
N ARG A 51 -4.23 -3.50 -6.88
CA ARG A 51 -5.34 -3.06 -6.04
C ARG A 51 -5.00 -3.28 -4.58
N THR A 52 -5.20 -2.25 -3.79
CA THR A 52 -4.89 -2.23 -2.37
C THR A 52 -6.09 -1.81 -1.54
N ILE A 53 -6.06 -2.14 -0.25
CA ILE A 53 -7.00 -1.63 0.75
C ILE A 53 -6.22 -0.77 1.75
N ALA A 54 -6.72 0.43 2.04
CA ALA A 54 -6.15 1.30 3.05
C ALA A 54 -6.46 0.80 4.48
N MET A 55 -5.43 0.74 5.32
CA MET A 55 -5.51 0.39 6.74
C MET A 55 -5.65 1.64 7.62
N GLY A 56 -6.39 2.64 7.15
CA GLY A 56 -6.55 3.92 7.80
C GLY A 56 -7.43 4.88 7.00
N ALA A 57 -7.47 6.13 7.45
CA ALA A 57 -8.20 7.21 6.80
C ALA A 57 -7.69 7.44 5.37
N THR A 58 -8.62 7.64 4.44
CA THR A 58 -8.34 7.97 3.04
C THR A 58 -8.70 9.41 2.69
N GLU A 59 -9.28 10.15 3.62
CA GLU A 59 -9.60 11.57 3.48
C GLU A 59 -8.33 12.38 3.22
N GLY A 60 -8.38 13.23 2.18
CA GLY A 60 -7.25 14.07 1.80
C GLY A 60 -6.19 13.38 0.92
N LEU A 61 -6.29 12.07 0.69
CA LEU A 61 -5.47 11.40 -0.31
C LEU A 61 -5.84 11.86 -1.72
N LYS A 62 -4.82 11.94 -2.58
CA LYS A 62 -4.94 12.38 -3.97
C LYS A 62 -4.20 11.41 -4.88
N ARG A 63 -4.62 11.37 -6.15
CA ARG A 63 -3.87 10.66 -7.20
C ARG A 63 -2.49 11.32 -7.40
N GLY A 64 -1.53 10.55 -7.88
CA GLY A 64 -0.16 11.00 -8.08
C GLY A 64 0.72 10.94 -6.84
N LEU A 65 0.16 10.55 -5.68
CA LEU A 65 0.94 10.31 -4.47
C LEU A 65 1.89 9.12 -4.64
N ALA A 66 3.09 9.24 -4.09
CA ALA A 66 4.06 8.16 -4.04
C ALA A 66 3.68 7.12 -2.97
N ALA A 67 3.81 5.85 -3.34
CA ALA A 67 3.64 4.71 -2.45
C ALA A 67 4.93 3.88 -2.41
N SER A 68 5.51 3.72 -1.23
CA SER A 68 6.72 2.94 -1.02
C SER A 68 6.40 1.51 -0.59
N ARG A 69 7.17 0.55 -1.12
CA ARG A 69 7.06 -0.87 -0.75
C ARG A 69 7.79 -1.16 0.56
N THR A 70 7.17 -1.96 1.42
CA THR A 70 7.86 -2.52 2.59
C THR A 70 8.58 -3.84 2.28
N ASN A 71 8.26 -4.48 1.14
CA ASN A 71 8.73 -5.82 0.74
C ASN A 71 8.29 -6.97 1.65
N ALA A 72 7.36 -6.72 2.58
CA ALA A 72 6.82 -7.69 3.51
C ALA A 72 5.32 -7.44 3.74
N PRO A 73 4.58 -8.41 4.27
CA PRO A 73 3.24 -8.15 4.79
C PRO A 73 3.24 -7.19 5.97
N ILE A 74 2.05 -6.68 6.32
CA ILE A 74 1.86 -5.92 7.55
C ILE A 74 2.33 -6.76 8.73
N SER A 75 3.19 -6.18 9.55
CA SER A 75 3.76 -6.82 10.73
C SER A 75 3.27 -6.14 11.99
N VAL A 76 3.02 -6.92 13.02
CA VAL A 76 2.57 -6.44 14.33
C VAL A 76 3.52 -6.92 15.43
N PRO A 77 3.74 -6.13 16.50
CA PRO A 77 4.54 -6.57 17.62
C PRO A 77 3.87 -7.74 18.34
N VAL A 78 4.68 -8.66 18.88
CA VAL A 78 4.23 -9.81 19.66
C VAL A 78 5.16 -10.00 20.86
N GLY A 79 4.65 -10.54 21.96
CA GLY A 79 5.44 -10.93 23.13
C GLY A 79 4.89 -10.36 24.44
N PRO A 80 5.58 -10.58 25.57
CA PRO A 80 5.13 -10.09 26.88
C PRO A 80 4.92 -8.57 26.95
N GLU A 81 5.67 -7.81 26.16
CA GLU A 81 5.56 -6.34 26.07
C GLU A 81 4.23 -5.86 25.48
N THR A 82 3.44 -6.73 24.85
CA THR A 82 2.11 -6.37 24.33
C THR A 82 0.99 -6.67 25.34
N LEU A 83 1.32 -7.03 26.59
CA LEU A 83 0.34 -7.34 27.65
C LEU A 83 -0.02 -6.08 28.47
N GLY A 84 -1.22 -5.54 28.23
CA GLY A 84 -1.80 -4.43 28.99
C GLY A 84 -1.25 -3.06 28.60
#